data_AF-A0A1J6W578-F1
#
_entry.id   AF-A0A1J6W578-F1
#
_cell.length_a   1.000
_cell.length_b   1.000
_cell.length_c   1.000
_cell.angle_alpha   90.00
_cell.angle_beta   90.00
_cell.angle_gamma   90.00
#
_symmetry.space_group_name_H-M   'P 1'
#
loop_
_entity.id
_entity.type
_entity.pdbx_description
1 polymer ?
#
loop_
_entity_poly.entity_id
_entity_poly.type
_entity_poly.pdbx_seq_one_letter_code
_entity_poly.pdbx_strand_id
1 'polypeptide(L)'
;MALKETLNILNGTEMYKHFKETQFLDSKNMIPFNEAMCYGDTCEVIFSEEFNNIRAKVHHVTPAQYTDITLKPLQPLFSGEFGRIALWFDEDMFCQMNLLTILAWLDLTVVRSHSILWEIAFNLWILIAWRQKGLIPCTKES
;
A
#
# COMPACT_ATOMS: atom_id res chain seq x y z
N MET A 1 26.66 -2.50 -10.37
CA MET A 1 25.49 -1.79 -9.80
C MET A 1 24.80 -2.77 -8.87
N ALA A 2 24.65 -2.43 -7.58
CA ALA A 2 23.78 -3.22 -6.71
C ALA A 2 22.35 -3.15 -7.27
N LEU A 3 21.67 -4.29 -7.34
CA LEU A 3 20.24 -4.32 -7.68
C LEU A 3 19.53 -3.49 -6.60
N LYS A 4 18.92 -2.37 -6.99
CA LYS A 4 18.10 -1.61 -6.05
C LYS A 4 16.92 -2.49 -5.65
N GLU A 5 16.70 -2.64 -4.35
CA GLU A 5 15.71 -3.56 -3.81
C GLU A 5 14.27 -3.13 -4.15
N THR A 6 13.36 -4.11 -4.25
CA THR A 6 11.93 -3.87 -4.52
C THR A 6 11.17 -3.76 -3.22
N LEU A 7 10.51 -2.62 -2.98
CA LEU A 7 9.61 -2.42 -1.84
C LEU A 7 8.20 -2.92 -2.19
N ASN A 8 7.66 -3.85 -1.41
CA ASN A 8 6.34 -4.42 -1.58
C ASN A 8 5.37 -3.76 -0.60
N ILE A 9 4.40 -3.02 -1.12
CA ILE A 9 3.33 -2.39 -0.33
C ILE A 9 2.10 -3.28 -0.40
N LEU A 10 1.62 -3.73 0.76
CA LEU A 10 0.50 -4.66 0.90
C LEU A 10 -0.71 -3.93 1.47
N ASN A 11 -1.92 -4.31 1.06
CA ASN A 11 -3.15 -3.73 1.61
C ASN A 11 -3.44 -4.25 3.03
N GLY A 12 -2.76 -3.66 4.01
CA GLY A 12 -2.96 -3.92 5.42
C GLY A 12 -2.21 -5.14 5.98
N THR A 13 -2.36 -5.29 7.30
CA THR A 13 -1.58 -6.24 8.10
C THR A 13 -1.96 -7.70 7.87
N GLU A 14 -3.20 -8.00 7.51
CA GLU A 14 -3.64 -9.38 7.26
C GLU A 14 -2.97 -9.98 6.01
N MET A 15 -2.89 -9.20 4.92
CA MET A 15 -2.13 -9.60 3.73
C MET A 15 -0.64 -9.79 4.04
N TYR A 16 -0.07 -8.90 4.85
CA TYR A 16 1.32 -9.03 5.31
C TYR A 16 1.58 -10.32 6.09
N LYS A 17 0.71 -10.66 7.04
CA LYS A 17 0.81 -11.92 7.80
C LYS A 17 0.71 -13.12 6.85
N HIS A 18 -0.27 -13.11 5.96
CA HIS A 18 -0.47 -14.20 5.00
C HIS A 18 0.75 -14.43 4.11
N PHE A 19 1.33 -13.37 3.53
CA PHE A 19 2.51 -13.48 2.67
C PHE A 19 3.75 -13.90 3.45
N LYS A 20 3.87 -13.47 4.70
CA LYS A 20 4.96 -13.88 5.59
C LYS A 20 4.87 -15.36 5.97
N GLU A 21 3.68 -15.83 6.32
CA GLU A 21 3.43 -17.23 6.71
C GLU A 21 3.61 -18.19 5.54
N THR A 22 3.17 -17.80 4.34
CA THR A 22 3.30 -18.60 3.12
C THR A 22 4.68 -18.47 2.45
N GLN A 23 5.53 -17.57 2.95
CA GLN A 23 6.82 -17.21 2.35
C GLN A 23 6.69 -16.78 0.87
N PHE A 24 5.57 -16.14 0.53
CA PHE A 24 5.26 -15.75 -0.84
C PHE A 24 6.23 -14.69 -1.37
N LEU A 25 6.71 -13.78 -0.50
CA LEU A 25 7.71 -12.77 -0.79
C LEU A 25 8.78 -12.72 0.31
N ASP A 26 9.94 -12.13 0.00
CA ASP A 26 10.93 -11.81 1.05
C ASP A 26 10.37 -10.72 1.99
N SER A 27 10.09 -11.14 3.22
CA SER A 27 9.54 -10.29 4.27
C SER A 27 10.36 -9.04 4.60
N LYS A 28 11.66 -9.02 4.26
CA LYS A 28 12.51 -7.84 4.53
C LYS A 28 12.02 -6.59 3.82
N ASN A 29 11.35 -6.76 2.68
CA ASN A 29 10.91 -5.66 1.84
C ASN A 29 9.39 -5.60 1.69
N MET A 30 8.65 -5.99 2.73
CA MET A 30 7.19 -5.89 2.77
C MET A 30 6.75 -4.87 3.81
N ILE A 31 5.85 -3.97 3.43
CA ILE A 31 5.22 -3.00 4.34
C ILE A 31 3.69 -3.07 4.21
N PRO A 32 2.95 -3.14 5.33
CA PRO A 32 1.50 -3.02 5.30
C PRO A 32 1.08 -1.55 5.22
N PHE A 33 0.17 -1.24 4.30
CA PHE A 33 -0.56 0.03 4.26
C PHE A 33 -1.88 -0.12 5.04
N ASN A 34 -1.84 0.20 6.32
CA ASN A 34 -2.97 0.07 7.25
C ASN A 34 -3.88 1.30 7.22
N GLU A 35 -4.58 1.50 6.11
CA GLU A 35 -5.49 2.63 5.94
C GLU A 35 -6.89 2.21 5.49
N ALA A 36 -7.84 3.12 5.66
CA ALA A 36 -9.24 2.98 5.25
C ALA A 36 -9.69 4.27 4.54
N MET A 37 -9.09 4.56 3.38
CA MET A 37 -9.24 5.86 2.71
C MET A 37 -10.63 6.10 2.11
N CYS A 38 -11.49 5.08 2.08
CA CYS A 38 -12.89 5.22 1.67
C CYS A 38 -13.79 5.85 2.77
N TYR A 39 -13.27 6.10 3.98
CA TYR A 39 -14.03 6.59 5.11
C TYR A 39 -13.34 7.77 5.79
N GLY A 40 -14.13 8.73 6.27
CA GLY A 40 -13.65 9.95 6.92
C GLY A 40 -13.34 11.10 5.98
N ASP A 41 -13.01 12.25 6.56
CA ASP A 41 -12.75 13.48 5.79
C ASP A 41 -11.45 13.39 4.99
N THR A 42 -11.45 14.04 3.83
CA THR A 42 -10.28 14.18 2.96
C THR A 42 -9.38 15.31 3.44
N CYS A 43 -8.07 15.19 3.20
CA CYS A 43 -7.10 16.26 3.40
C CYS A 43 -6.20 16.36 2.17
N GLU A 44 -5.85 17.58 1.76
CA GLU A 44 -5.10 17.83 0.52
C GLU A 44 -3.70 17.23 0.56
N VAL A 45 -3.02 17.29 1.71
CA VAL A 45 -1.62 16.86 1.85
C VAL A 45 -1.55 15.53 2.60
N ILE A 46 -1.42 14.45 1.83
CA ILE A 46 -1.29 13.08 2.34
C ILE A 46 -0.07 12.95 3.26
N PHE A 47 -0.24 12.31 4.42
CA PHE A 47 0.75 12.14 5.50
C PHE A 47 1.25 13.42 6.20
N SER A 48 0.63 14.58 5.97
CA SER A 48 0.84 15.77 6.80
C SER A 48 0.40 15.55 8.25
N GLU A 49 0.83 16.42 9.17
CA GLU A 49 0.37 16.36 10.56
C GLU A 49 -1.16 16.47 10.66
N GLU A 50 -1.77 17.37 9.87
CA GLU A 50 -3.21 17.52 9.79
C GLU A 50 -3.88 16.23 9.30
N PHE A 51 -3.39 15.66 8.20
CA PHE A 51 -3.85 14.37 7.68
C PHE A 51 -3.79 13.30 8.77
N ASN A 52 -2.64 13.13 9.41
CA ASN A 52 -2.42 12.10 10.42
C ASN A 52 -3.37 12.26 11.62
N ASN A 53 -3.66 13.50 12.04
CA ASN A 53 -4.62 13.79 13.10
C ASN A 53 -6.07 13.49 12.70
N ILE A 54 -6.46 13.76 11.45
CA ILE A 54 -7.77 13.39 10.91
C ILE A 54 -7.89 11.86 10.86
N ARG A 55 -6.89 11.17 10.30
CA ARG A 55 -6.89 9.71 10.16
C ARG A 55 -6.90 9.00 11.52
N ALA A 56 -6.14 9.48 12.51
CA ALA A 56 -6.18 8.91 13.86
C ALA A 56 -7.60 8.93 14.45
N LYS A 57 -8.35 10.03 14.26
CA LYS A 57 -9.75 10.13 14.69
C LYS A 57 -10.67 9.17 13.94
N VAL A 58 -10.46 9.03 12.63
CA VAL A 58 -11.21 8.10 11.78
C VAL A 58 -11.05 6.65 12.25
N HIS A 59 -9.84 6.26 12.62
CA HIS A 59 -9.55 4.92 13.16
C HIS A 59 -9.89 4.78 14.65
N HIS A 60 -10.43 5.82 15.30
CA HIS A 60 -10.74 5.85 16.73
C HIS A 60 -9.53 5.54 17.64
N VAL A 61 -8.34 6.01 17.24
CA VAL A 61 -7.08 5.85 17.97
C VAL A 61 -6.43 7.19 18.27
N THR A 62 -5.46 7.19 19.19
CA THR A 62 -4.61 8.37 19.42
C THR A 62 -3.63 8.60 18.26
N PRO A 63 -3.14 9.83 18.04
CA PRO A 63 -2.10 10.10 17.04
C PRO A 63 -0.82 9.27 17.24
N ALA A 64 -0.47 8.95 18.49
CA ALA A 64 0.67 8.09 18.80
C ALA A 64 0.44 6.65 18.32
N GLN A 65 -0.73 6.07 18.62
CA GLN A 65 -1.11 4.74 18.13
C GLN A 65 -1.19 4.70 16.60
N TYR A 66 -1.77 5.73 15.98
CA TYR A 66 -1.81 5.86 14.53
C TYR A 66 -0.39 5.90 13.93
N THR A 67 0.51 6.65 14.56
CA THR A 67 1.93 6.66 14.17
C THR A 67 2.54 5.27 14.23
N ASP A 68 2.27 4.52 15.30
CA ASP A 68 2.82 3.18 15.49
C ASP A 68 2.26 2.14 14.51
N ILE A 69 0.97 2.20 14.23
CA ILE A 69 0.26 1.20 13.41
C ILE A 69 0.38 1.49 11.92
N THR A 70 0.39 2.77 11.54
CA THR A 70 0.30 3.19 10.13
C THR A 70 1.57 3.86 9.64
N LEU A 71 2.13 4.84 10.37
CA LEU A 71 3.26 5.64 9.84
C LEU A 71 4.63 4.97 10.01
N LYS A 72 4.87 4.27 11.12
CA LYS A 72 6.13 3.55 11.36
C LYS A 72 6.37 2.43 10.34
N PRO A 73 5.39 1.60 9.97
CA PRO A 73 5.57 0.61 8.91
C PRO A 73 5.89 1.23 7.54
N LEU A 74 5.46 2.46 7.29
CA LEU A 74 5.70 3.17 6.02
C LEU A 74 7.05 3.89 5.95
N GLN A 75 7.88 3.88 7.00
CA GLN A 75 9.20 4.54 6.97
C GLN A 75 10.08 4.13 5.77
N PRO A 76 10.12 2.85 5.34
CA PRO A 76 10.87 2.46 4.14
C PRO A 76 10.36 3.12 2.85
N LEU A 77 9.07 3.45 2.78
CA LEU A 77 8.49 4.19 1.65
C LEU A 77 8.98 5.65 1.64
N PHE A 78 9.08 6.27 2.82
CA PHE A 78 9.49 7.66 2.97
C PHE A 78 11.00 7.87 2.80
N SER A 79 11.83 6.86 3.08
CA SER A 79 13.29 6.97 2.90
C SER A 79 13.71 6.97 1.42
N GLY A 80 12.90 6.39 0.53
CA GLY A 80 13.18 6.35 -0.91
C GLY A 80 14.35 5.45 -1.32
N GLU A 81 14.80 4.56 -0.43
CA GLU A 81 15.98 3.69 -0.63
C GLU A 81 15.67 2.42 -1.46
N PHE A 82 14.78 2.52 -2.45
CA PHE A 82 14.35 1.38 -3.29
C PHE A 82 14.44 1.72 -4.78
N GLY A 83 14.49 0.67 -5.61
CA GLY A 83 14.56 0.81 -7.07
C GLY A 83 13.25 0.61 -7.77
N ARG A 84 12.34 -0.11 -7.11
CA ARG A 84 11.04 -0.51 -7.63
C ARG A 84 10.06 -0.56 -6.46
N ILE A 85 8.83 -0.17 -6.71
CA ILE A 85 7.70 -0.38 -5.80
C ILE A 85 6.79 -1.42 -6.46
N ALA A 86 6.42 -2.46 -5.73
CA ALA A 86 5.36 -3.39 -6.09
C ALA A 86 4.15 -3.15 -5.20
N LEU A 87 2.97 -2.97 -5.80
CA LEU A 87 1.72 -2.68 -5.11
C LEU A 87 0.83 -3.93 -5.12
N TRP A 88 0.49 -4.43 -3.94
CA TRP A 88 -0.33 -5.64 -3.75
C TRP A 88 -1.64 -5.24 -3.07
N PHE A 89 -2.67 -5.06 -3.88
CA PHE A 89 -4.01 -4.63 -3.49
C PHE A 89 -5.03 -5.51 -4.21
N ASP A 90 -6.07 -5.93 -3.50
CA ASP A 90 -7.15 -6.73 -4.08
C ASP A 90 -8.15 -5.86 -4.87
N GLU A 91 -9.12 -6.51 -5.50
CA GLU A 91 -10.11 -5.85 -6.38
C GLU A 91 -11.21 -5.11 -5.62
N ASP A 92 -11.31 -5.27 -4.30
CA ASP A 92 -12.37 -4.63 -3.52
C ASP A 92 -12.22 -3.10 -3.46
N MET A 93 -13.35 -2.41 -3.26
CA MET A 93 -13.40 -0.94 -3.25
C MET A 93 -12.46 -0.31 -2.22
N PHE A 94 -12.28 -0.95 -1.06
CA PHE A 94 -11.42 -0.45 0.01
C PHE A 94 -9.95 -0.45 -0.44
N CYS A 95 -9.51 -1.57 -1.02
CA CYS A 95 -8.20 -1.76 -1.61
C CYS A 95 -7.93 -0.74 -2.73
N GLN A 96 -8.91 -0.50 -3.61
CA GLN A 96 -8.74 0.43 -4.73
C GLN A 96 -8.55 1.88 -4.26
N MET A 97 -9.28 2.33 -3.23
CA MET A 97 -9.10 3.69 -2.68
C MET A 97 -7.74 3.85 -1.98
N ASN A 98 -7.28 2.81 -1.29
CA ASN A 98 -5.96 2.80 -0.68
C ASN A 98 -4.85 2.81 -1.74
N LEU A 99 -5.00 2.02 -2.80
CA LEU A 99 -4.10 2.02 -3.95
C LEU A 99 -4.01 3.42 -4.58
N LEU A 100 -5.14 4.06 -4.87
CA LEU A 100 -5.18 5.42 -5.41
C LEU A 100 -4.48 6.44 -4.50
N THR A 101 -4.60 6.28 -3.18
CA THR A 101 -3.95 7.18 -2.22
C THR A 101 -2.43 7.06 -2.29
N ILE A 102 -1.89 5.83 -2.34
CA ILE A 102 -0.45 5.61 -2.51
C ILE A 102 0.03 6.14 -3.86
N LEU A 103 -0.72 5.91 -4.94
CA LEU A 103 -0.38 6.42 -6.27
C LEU A 103 -0.35 7.95 -6.31
N ALA A 104 -1.35 8.61 -5.73
CA ALA A 104 -1.40 10.07 -5.65
C ALA A 104 -0.24 10.63 -4.82
N TRP A 105 0.09 10.00 -3.69
CA TRP A 105 1.25 10.41 -2.89
C TRP A 105 2.57 10.22 -3.64
N LEU A 106 2.74 9.10 -4.35
CA LEU A 106 3.92 8.85 -5.19
C LEU A 106 4.03 9.87 -6.32
N ASP A 107 2.94 10.22 -6.98
CA ASP A 107 2.93 11.25 -8.03
C ASP A 107 3.43 12.60 -7.49
N LEU A 108 2.94 13.02 -6.32
CA LEU A 108 3.34 14.29 -5.69
C LEU A 108 4.80 14.32 -5.20
N THR A 109 5.32 13.18 -4.74
CA THR A 109 6.62 13.11 -4.04
C THR A 109 7.76 12.59 -4.91
N VAL A 110 7.49 11.65 -5.81
CA VAL A 110 8.51 10.92 -6.58
C VAL A 110 8.73 11.54 -7.96
N VAL A 111 7.71 12.15 -8.57
CA VAL A 111 7.83 12.78 -9.92
C VAL A 111 8.73 14.02 -9.92
N ARG A 112 9.16 14.52 -8.75
CA ARG A 112 10.19 15.57 -8.66
C ARG A 112 11.63 15.08 -8.77
N SER A 113 11.88 13.77 -8.73
CA SER A 113 13.24 13.21 -8.69
C SER A 113 13.39 12.00 -9.62
N HIS A 114 13.48 12.26 -10.92
CA HIS A 114 13.95 11.33 -11.98
C HIS A 114 13.12 10.05 -12.23
N SER A 115 12.47 10.04 -13.41
CA SER A 115 12.14 8.89 -14.26
C SER A 115 11.85 7.54 -13.57
N ILE A 116 10.79 7.47 -12.77
CA ILE A 116 10.10 6.19 -12.54
C ILE A 116 9.18 5.98 -13.74
N LEU A 117 9.73 5.30 -14.75
CA LEU A 117 8.99 4.81 -15.90
C LEU A 117 7.92 3.83 -15.42
N TRP A 118 6.69 4.31 -15.42
CA TRP A 118 5.41 3.63 -15.51
C TRP A 118 5.44 2.10 -15.75
N GLU A 119 5.60 1.31 -14.70
CA GLU A 119 5.07 -0.07 -14.61
C GLU A 119 3.83 -0.10 -13.69
N ILE A 120 2.96 0.92 -13.77
CA ILE A 120 1.60 0.84 -13.18
C ILE A 120 0.71 -0.11 -14.02
N ALA A 121 1.13 -0.44 -15.24
CA ALA A 121 0.46 -1.41 -16.10
C ALA A 121 1.09 -2.79 -15.97
N PHE A 122 0.71 -3.62 -14.99
CA PHE A 122 0.71 -5.10 -15.16
C PHE A 122 -0.05 -5.94 -14.11
N ASN A 123 -0.77 -5.36 -13.14
CA ASN A 123 -1.51 -6.19 -12.16
C ASN A 123 -2.93 -6.58 -12.58
N LEU A 124 -3.53 -5.93 -13.59
CA LEU A 124 -4.85 -6.37 -14.10
C LEU A 124 -4.77 -7.72 -14.83
N TRP A 125 -3.65 -8.02 -15.50
CA TRP A 125 -3.47 -9.27 -16.24
C TRP A 125 -3.13 -10.45 -15.33
N ILE A 126 -2.40 -10.20 -14.23
CA ILE A 126 -2.12 -11.20 -13.19
C ILE A 126 -3.43 -11.62 -12.52
N LEU A 127 -4.31 -10.68 -12.17
CA LEU A 127 -5.63 -10.99 -11.61
C LEU A 127 -6.49 -11.82 -12.57
N ILE A 128 -6.52 -11.47 -13.87
CA ILE A 128 -7.21 -12.28 -14.90
C ILE A 128 -6.59 -13.68 -15.01
N ALA A 129 -5.26 -13.80 -15.01
CA ALA A 129 -4.56 -15.07 -15.10
C ALA A 129 -4.75 -15.94 -13.85
N TRP A 130 -4.84 -15.34 -12.66
CA TRP A 130 -5.06 -16.04 -11.40
C TRP A 130 -6.52 -16.48 -11.24
N ARG A 131 -7.46 -15.70 -11.78
CA ARG A 131 -8.88 -16.06 -11.90
C ARG A 131 -9.10 -17.24 -12.85
N GLN A 132 -8.38 -17.29 -13.99
CA GLN A 132 -8.41 -18.44 -14.89
C GLN A 132 -7.81 -19.71 -14.26
N LYS A 133 -6.91 -19.56 -13.27
CA LYS A 133 -6.26 -20.68 -12.57
C LYS A 133 -6.94 -21.06 -11.25
N GLY A 134 -8.01 -20.40 -10.84
CA GLY A 134 -8.79 -20.74 -9.64
C GLY A 134 -8.05 -20.56 -8.32
N LEU A 135 -7.00 -19.73 -8.28
CA LEU A 135 -6.15 -19.52 -7.10
C LEU A 135 -6.68 -18.42 -6.17
N ILE A 136 -7.77 -17.75 -6.53
CA ILE A 136 -8.44 -16.72 -5.72
C ILE A 136 -9.91 -17.13 -5.57
N PRO A 137 -10.40 -17.40 -4.34
CA PRO A 137 -11.80 -17.75 -4.13
C PRO A 137 -12.70 -16.54 -4.38
N CYS A 138 -13.73 -16.73 -5.20
CA CYS A 138 -14.80 -15.77 -5.41
C CYS A 138 -15.71 -15.76 -4.17
N THR A 139 -15.46 -14.86 -3.22
CA THR A 139 -16.42 -14.63 -2.13
C THR A 139 -17.63 -13.93 -2.74
N LYS A 140 -18.73 -14.67 -2.90
CA LYS A 140 -20.04 -14.08 -3.13
C LYS A 140 -20.44 -13.40 -1.83
N GLU A 141 -20.44 -12.06 -1.83
CA GLU A 141 -21.05 -11.27 -0.77
C GLU A 141 -22.53 -11.65 -0.64
N SER A 142 -22.95 -11.90 0.60
CA SER A 142 -24.32 -12.10 1.04
C SER A 142 -24.85 -10.85 1.73
#